data_AF-A0ABD0PB08-F1
#
_entry.id   AF-A0ABD0PB08-F1
#
_cell.length_a   1.000
_cell.length_b   1.000
_cell.length_c   1.000
_cell.angle_alpha   90.00
_cell.angle_beta   90.00
_cell.angle_gamma   90.00
#
_symmetry.space_group_name_H-M   'P 1'
#
loop_
_entity.id
_entity.type
_entity.pdbx_description
1 polymer ?
#
loop_
_entity_poly.entity_id
_entity_poly.type
_entity_poly.pdbx_seq_one_letter_code
_entity_poly.pdbx_strand_id
1 'polypeptide(L)'
;KTYTMIGTDSSTQGLGIAPCAISWLFKLINERKEKTGTRFSVRVSAVEIYGKDESLQDLLSDVPTGSLQDGQSPGVYLREDPICGTQ
;
A
#
# COMPACT_ATOMS: atom_id res chain seq x y z
N LYS A 1 -3.67 -17.26 -8.38
CA LYS A 1 -3.17 -15.86 -8.28
C LYS A 1 -3.30 -15.35 -6.84
N THR A 2 -4.51 -15.34 -6.26
CA THR A 2 -4.75 -14.89 -4.86
C THR A 2 -3.93 -15.64 -3.82
N TYR A 3 -3.87 -16.99 -3.88
CA TYR A 3 -3.08 -17.79 -2.93
C TYR A 3 -1.60 -17.38 -2.91
N THR A 4 -0.97 -17.17 -4.06
CA THR A 4 0.44 -16.75 -4.09
C THR A 4 0.63 -15.33 -3.54
N MET A 5 -0.29 -14.41 -3.82
CA MET A 5 -0.15 -13.01 -3.40
C MET A 5 -0.50 -12.78 -1.93
N ILE A 6 -1.58 -13.39 -1.44
CA ILE A 6 -2.12 -13.18 -0.09
C ILE A 6 -1.84 -14.37 0.83
N GLY A 7 -2.02 -15.59 0.32
CA GLY A 7 -1.83 -16.82 1.08
C GLY A 7 -3.00 -17.16 1.99
N THR A 8 -2.70 -17.90 3.06
CA THR A 8 -3.60 -18.25 4.16
C THR A 8 -2.92 -17.98 5.50
N ASP A 9 -3.71 -17.80 6.54
CA ASP A 9 -3.27 -17.51 7.92
C ASP A 9 -3.07 -18.78 8.77
N SER A 10 -3.26 -19.96 8.20
CA SER A 10 -3.22 -21.24 8.93
C SER A 10 -1.81 -21.61 9.40
N SER A 11 -0.76 -21.09 8.75
CA SER A 11 0.63 -21.26 9.16
C SER A 11 1.52 -20.18 8.55
N THR A 12 2.75 -20.03 9.07
CA THR A 12 3.75 -19.11 8.51
C THR A 12 4.18 -19.48 7.09
N GLN A 13 4.11 -20.77 6.73
CA GLN A 13 4.40 -21.28 5.39
C GLN A 13 3.26 -21.02 4.40
N GLY A 14 2.06 -20.73 4.91
CA GLY A 14 0.89 -20.38 4.11
C GLY A 14 0.83 -18.91 3.70
N LEU A 15 1.67 -18.04 4.28
CA LEU A 15 1.64 -16.59 4.00
C LEU A 15 2.07 -16.27 2.56
N GLY A 16 1.31 -15.41 1.90
CA GLY A 16 1.61 -14.96 0.55
C GLY A 16 2.69 -13.87 0.48
N ILE A 17 2.99 -13.44 -0.74
CA ILE A 17 4.03 -12.44 -1.02
C ILE A 17 3.74 -11.10 -0.36
N ALA A 18 2.50 -10.59 -0.45
CA ALA A 18 2.14 -9.27 0.06
C ALA A 18 2.32 -9.14 1.59
N PRO A 19 1.74 -10.03 2.44
CA PRO A 19 1.96 -9.92 3.89
C PRO A 19 3.44 -10.12 4.27
N CYS A 20 4.17 -11.00 3.57
CA CYS A 20 5.61 -11.21 3.79
C CYS A 20 6.44 -9.96 3.47
N ALA A 21 6.21 -9.34 2.32
CA ALA A 21 6.95 -8.15 1.88
C ALA A 21 6.71 -6.95 2.79
N ILE A 22 5.46 -6.73 3.23
CA ILE A 22 5.11 -5.66 4.16
C ILE A 22 5.83 -5.87 5.50
N SER A 23 5.81 -7.09 6.04
CA SER A 23 6.51 -7.41 7.29
C SER A 23 8.02 -7.15 7.18
N TRP A 24 8.64 -7.59 6.09
CA TRP A 24 10.06 -7.33 5.80
C TRP A 24 10.39 -5.84 5.69
N LEU A 25 9.56 -5.07 4.99
CA LEU A 25 9.73 -3.63 4.88
C LEU A 25 9.75 -2.96 6.26
N PHE A 26 8.78 -3.28 7.12
CA PHE A 26 8.73 -2.70 8.47
C PHE A 26 9.88 -3.14 9.37
N LYS A 27 10.36 -4.38 9.22
CA LYS A 27 11.58 -4.84 9.88
C LYS A 27 12.77 -3.95 9.50
N LEU A 28 13.00 -3.73 8.20
CA LEU A 28 14.11 -2.90 7.70
C LEU A 28 13.99 -1.43 8.12
N ILE A 29 12.76 -0.89 8.10
CA ILE A 29 12.47 0.46 8.60
C ILE A 29 12.85 0.58 10.07
N ASN A 30 12.45 -0.38 10.91
CA ASN A 30 12.77 -0.36 12.33
C ASN A 30 14.28 -0.46 12.58
N GLU A 31 14.98 -1.37 11.90
CA GLU A 31 16.44 -1.49 11.99
C GLU A 31 17.15 -0.18 11.61
N ARG A 32 16.68 0.51 10.57
CA ARG A 32 17.26 1.79 10.14
C ARG A 32 16.90 2.92 11.11
N LYS A 33 15.68 2.93 11.64
CA LYS A 33 15.24 3.90 12.66
C LYS A 33 16.12 3.80 13.91
N GLU A 34 16.41 2.58 14.37
CA GLU A 34 17.27 2.33 15.53
C GLU A 34 18.72 2.78 15.30
N LYS A 35 19.28 2.51 14.12
CA LYS A 35 20.68 2.83 13.80
C LYS A 35 20.93 4.31 13.53
N THR A 36 19.97 5.02 12.94
CA THR A 36 20.20 6.37 12.37
C THR A 36 19.29 7.45 12.94
N GLY A 37 18.27 7.09 13.73
CA GLY A 37 17.26 8.04 14.19
C GLY A 37 16.35 8.59 13.07
N THR A 38 16.44 8.04 11.85
CA THR A 38 15.66 8.51 10.70
C THR A 38 14.16 8.28 10.92
N ARG A 39 13.35 9.28 10.56
CA ARG A 39 11.87 9.20 10.58
C ARG A 39 11.36 8.67 9.25
N PHE A 40 10.44 7.71 9.30
CA PHE A 40 9.79 7.11 8.13
C PHE A 40 8.30 7.38 8.16
N SER A 41 7.70 7.57 6.99
CA SER A 41 6.25 7.60 6.78
C SER A 41 5.92 6.64 5.65
N VAL A 42 4.99 5.72 5.87
CA VAL A 42 4.53 4.74 4.89
C VAL A 42 3.06 5.02 4.61
N ARG A 43 2.70 5.12 3.33
CA ARG A 43 1.31 5.26 2.87
C ARG A 43 0.95 4.06 2.00
N VAL A 44 -0.35 3.78 1.91
CA VAL A 44 -0.89 2.70 1.08
C VAL A 44 -2.06 3.23 0.27
N SER A 45 -2.14 2.76 -0.97
CA SER A 45 -3.27 2.91 -1.89
C SER A 45 -3.62 1.53 -2.43
N ALA A 46 -4.90 1.26 -2.66
CA ALA A 46 -5.32 0.06 -3.36
C ALA A 46 -6.41 0.43 -4.36
N VAL A 47 -6.18 0.10 -5.63
CA VAL A 47 -7.11 0.39 -6.72
C VAL A 47 -7.40 -0.89 -7.48
N GLU A 48 -8.60 -1.00 -7.99
CA GLU A 48 -9.04 -2.06 -8.90
C GLU A 48 -9.30 -1.46 -10.29
N ILE A 49 -8.90 -2.20 -11.32
CA ILE A 49 -9.35 -1.96 -12.69
C ILE A 49 -10.33 -3.08 -13.03
N TYR A 50 -11.55 -2.73 -13.40
CA TYR A 50 -12.61 -3.70 -13.65
C TYR A 50 -13.48 -3.34 -14.85
N GLY A 51 -14.23 -4.32 -15.34
CA GLY A 51 -15.11 -4.16 -16.50
C GLY A 51 -14.37 -4.12 -17.83
N LYS A 52 -15.14 -4.03 -18.92
CA LYS A 52 -14.58 -3.92 -20.28
C LYS A 52 -14.06 -2.52 -20.59
N ASP A 53 -14.59 -1.53 -19.88
CA ASP A 53 -14.23 -0.12 -20.01
C ASP A 53 -13.05 0.25 -19.10
N GLU A 54 -12.37 -0.75 -18.50
CA GLU A 54 -11.18 -0.57 -17.64
C GLU A 54 -11.38 0.49 -16.56
N SER A 55 -12.56 0.48 -15.93
CA SER A 55 -12.93 1.47 -14.92
C SER A 55 -12.04 1.33 -13.69
N LEU A 56 -11.52 2.45 -13.20
CA LEU A 56 -10.68 2.52 -12.01
C LEU A 56 -11.52 2.80 -10.76
N GLN A 57 -11.38 1.95 -9.74
CA GLN A 57 -12.04 2.11 -8.45
C GLN A 57 -11.01 2.12 -7.32
N ASP A 58 -11.08 3.12 -6.45
CA ASP A 58 -10.31 3.16 -5.20
C ASP A 58 -10.97 2.25 -4.15
N LEU A 59 -10.26 1.19 -3.77
CA LEU A 59 -10.71 0.20 -2.80
C LEU A 59 -10.56 0.68 -1.34
N LEU A 60 -9.80 1.75 -1.10
CA LEU A 60 -9.60 2.34 0.22
C LEU A 60 -10.36 3.66 0.40
N SER A 61 -11.23 4.01 -0.55
CA SER A 61 -11.99 5.28 -0.55
C SER A 61 -12.82 5.51 0.72
N ASP A 62 -13.38 4.44 1.30
CA ASP A 62 -14.19 4.50 2.52
C ASP A 62 -13.37 4.32 3.82
N VAL A 63 -12.06 4.10 3.72
CA VAL A 63 -11.20 3.90 4.91
C VAL A 63 -10.86 5.27 5.50
N PRO A 64 -11.24 5.56 6.76
CA PRO A 64 -10.92 6.84 7.38
C PRO A 64 -9.41 7.03 7.45
N THR A 65 -8.90 8.07 6.81
CA THR A 65 -7.52 8.52 6.97
C THR A 65 -7.38 9.14 8.35
N GLY A 66 -7.06 8.33 9.35
CA GLY A 66 -6.90 8.78 10.73
C GLY A 66 -5.97 10.00 10.83
N SER A 67 -6.54 11.13 11.25
CA SER A 67 -5.91 12.33 11.83
C SER A 67 -4.44 12.63 11.48
N LEU A 68 -4.10 12.72 10.19
CA LEU A 68 -2.87 13.39 9.80
C LEU A 68 -3.17 14.87 9.59
N GLN A 69 -2.74 15.67 10.56
CA GLN A 69 -2.41 17.08 10.38
C GLN A 69 -1.36 17.18 9.26
N ASP A 70 -1.81 17.11 8.00
CA ASP A 70 -1.33 17.84 6.83
C ASP A 70 -2.05 17.26 5.58
N GLY A 71 -3.33 17.59 5.44
CA GLY A 71 -3.91 18.07 4.17
C GLY A 71 -3.93 17.22 2.90
N GLN A 72 -3.55 15.93 2.84
CA GLN A 72 -3.69 15.15 1.59
C GLN A 72 -4.19 13.72 1.84
N SER A 73 -5.46 13.46 1.49
CA SER A 73 -6.01 12.10 1.45
C SER A 73 -5.31 11.27 0.36
N PRO A 74 -5.14 9.94 0.54
CA PRO A 74 -4.47 9.04 -0.40
C PRO A 74 -5.00 9.15 -1.83
N GLY A 75 -6.31 9.41 -2.00
CA GLY A 75 -6.95 9.59 -3.30
C GLY A 75 -6.49 10.84 -4.09
N VAL A 76 -5.79 11.80 -3.46
CA VAL A 76 -5.31 13.03 -4.13
C VAL A 76 -4.14 12.75 -5.09
N TYR A 77 -3.40 11.65 -4.92
CA TYR A 77 -2.26 11.29 -5.79
C TYR A 77 -2.63 10.37 -6.95
N LEU A 78 -3.88 9.90 -7.04
CA LEU A 78 -4.38 9.09 -8.16
C LEU A 78 -4.96 9.94 -9.31
N ARG A 79 -4.92 11.27 -9.17
CA ARG A 79 -5.07 12.17 -10.33
C ARG A 79 -3.78 12.09 -11.13
N GLU A 80 -3.91 11.81 -12.42
CA GLU A 80 -2.86 11.80 -13.45
C GLU A 80 -1.68 12.70 -13.05
N ASP A 81 -0.57 12.09 -12.64
CA ASP A 81 0.66 12.83 -12.36
C ASP A 81 1.16 13.39 -13.71
N PRO A 82 1.17 14.73 -13.92
CA PRO A 82 1.60 15.31 -15.19
C PRO A 82 3.11 15.17 -15.41
N ILE A 83 3.87 14.69 -14.41
CA ILE A 83 5.33 14.57 -14.41
C ILE A 83 5.76 13.11 -14.55
N CYS A 84 4.93 12.15 -14.13
CA CYS A 84 5.17 10.72 -14.26
C CYS A 84 3.90 10.03 -14.76
N GLY A 85 3.58 10.26 -16.03
CA GLY A 85 2.31 9.86 -16.63
C GLY A 85 1.99 8.36 -16.56
N THR A 86 0.72 8.05 -16.70
CA THR A 86 0.25 6.78 -17.30
C THR A 86 -0.30 7.12 -18.68
N GLN A 87 0.56 7.04 -19.71
CA GLN A 87 0.08 6.87 -21.08
C GLN A 87 -0.25 5.40 -21.31
#